data_AF-A0A6H1W9X1-F1
#
_entry.id   AF-A0A6H1W9X1-F1
#
_cell.length_a   1.000
_cell.length_b   1.000
_cell.length_c   1.000
_cell.angle_alpha   90.00
_cell.angle_beta   90.00
_cell.angle_gamma   90.00
#
_symmetry.space_group_name_H-M   'P 1'
#
loop_
_entity.id
_entity.type
_entity.pdbx_description
1 polymer ?
#
loop_
_entity_poly.entity_id
_entity_poly.type
_entity_poly.pdbx_seq_one_letter_code
_entity_poly.pdbx_strand_id
1 'polypeptide(L)'
;MTANGTRRDIVDFSIGTPERWYPMPLAEASDPDWPAHLAASLVDDQGMRAKLADELAFARSRFREMRNPAMTAAVWIPYPEIGRAGAALVFSLAPVELVGTPDQYEEALAAPVVEPDSGQSYFAVQTWRSAVDAGELVGSHNLIAHALPDGGAELEERVVAVVYPPDAAQVVQFVASAENLGVFTDMASDVQALVATLTVTLADRVDA
;
A
#
# COMPACT_ATOMS: atom_id res chain seq x y z
N MET A 1 27.38 -15.92 10.11
CA MET A 1 28.29 -15.96 8.95
C MET A 1 28.00 -14.71 8.14
N THR A 2 28.65 -13.61 8.47
CA THR A 2 28.36 -12.27 7.92
C THR A 2 29.02 -12.14 6.55
N ALA A 3 28.23 -12.30 5.49
CA ALA A 3 28.66 -11.86 4.17
C ALA A 3 28.68 -10.33 4.20
N ASN A 4 29.88 -9.74 4.29
CA ASN A 4 30.15 -8.34 3.96
C ASN A 4 30.04 -8.15 2.43
N GLY A 5 28.89 -8.50 1.86
CA GLY A 5 28.51 -8.04 0.53
C GLY A 5 28.03 -6.60 0.67
N THR A 6 28.59 -5.68 -0.09
CA THR A 6 28.06 -4.31 -0.19
C THR A 6 26.60 -4.42 -0.61
N ARG A 7 25.68 -3.95 0.24
CA ARG A 7 24.25 -3.93 -0.10
C ARG A 7 24.04 -3.12 -1.37
N ARG A 8 23.17 -3.61 -2.25
CA ARG A 8 22.82 -3.03 -3.54
C ARG A 8 21.58 -2.15 -3.45
N ASP A 9 21.47 -1.17 -4.32
CA ASP A 9 20.30 -0.31 -4.37
C ASP A 9 19.18 -0.93 -5.21
N ILE A 10 17.95 -0.81 -4.73
CA ILE A 10 16.75 -1.03 -5.55
C ILE A 10 16.65 0.13 -6.54
N VAL A 11 16.90 -0.14 -7.83
CA VAL A 11 16.83 0.86 -8.90
C VAL A 11 15.50 0.83 -9.66
N ASP A 12 14.80 -0.30 -9.57
CA ASP A 12 13.47 -0.48 -10.14
C ASP A 12 12.72 -1.57 -9.38
N PHE A 13 11.41 -1.43 -9.29
CA PHE A 13 10.53 -2.48 -8.79
C PHE A 13 9.17 -2.38 -9.49
N SER A 14 8.55 -3.53 -9.69
CA SER A 14 7.20 -3.61 -10.23
C SER A 14 6.41 -4.65 -9.49
N ILE A 15 5.10 -4.45 -9.43
CA ILE A 15 4.17 -5.44 -8.95
C ILE A 15 3.28 -5.85 -10.10
N GLY A 16 2.91 -7.12 -10.16
CA GLY A 16 1.85 -7.54 -11.06
C GLY A 16 0.60 -6.73 -10.76
N THR A 17 -0.21 -6.45 -11.78
CA THR A 17 -1.54 -5.87 -11.63
C THR A 17 -2.55 -7.02 -11.75
N PRO A 18 -2.99 -7.66 -10.65
CA PRO A 18 -4.07 -8.63 -10.68
C PRO A 18 -5.34 -8.00 -11.26
N GLU A 19 -6.31 -8.84 -11.56
CA GLU A 19 -7.61 -8.38 -12.07
C GLU A 19 -8.16 -7.26 -11.17
N ARG A 20 -8.61 -6.18 -11.80
CA ARG A 20 -9.28 -5.04 -11.15
C ARG A 20 -8.40 -4.16 -10.25
N TRP A 21 -7.08 -4.37 -10.24
CA TRP A 21 -6.13 -3.39 -9.72
C TRP A 21 -5.64 -2.47 -10.84
N TYR A 22 -5.77 -1.17 -10.62
CA TYR A 22 -5.42 -0.15 -11.60
C TYR A 22 -4.32 0.74 -11.04
N PRO A 23 -3.14 0.82 -11.71
CA PRO A 23 -2.08 1.73 -11.31
C PRO A 23 -2.58 3.18 -11.30
N MET A 24 -2.30 3.88 -10.20
CA MET A 24 -2.63 5.29 -10.04
C MET A 24 -1.38 6.14 -10.32
N PRO A 25 -1.34 6.91 -11.41
CA PRO A 25 -0.18 7.69 -11.76
C PRO A 25 -0.04 8.92 -10.83
N LEU A 26 1.00 8.93 -10.00
CA LEU A 26 1.21 9.98 -8.99
C LEU A 26 2.10 11.14 -9.48
N ALA A 27 2.99 10.92 -10.46
CA ALA A 27 3.92 11.92 -10.97
C ALA A 27 3.20 13.21 -11.45
N GLU A 28 3.81 14.38 -11.28
CA GLU A 28 3.21 15.66 -11.70
C GLU A 28 2.93 15.71 -13.21
N ALA A 29 3.84 15.16 -14.03
CA ALA A 29 3.73 15.13 -15.49
C ALA A 29 2.73 14.09 -16.04
N SER A 30 2.05 13.34 -15.17
CA SER A 30 1.10 12.30 -15.63
C SER A 30 -0.26 12.88 -16.03
N ASP A 31 -0.98 12.14 -16.86
CA ASP A 31 -2.29 12.51 -17.42
C ASP A 31 -3.23 13.09 -16.32
N PRO A 32 -3.61 14.38 -16.38
CA PRO A 32 -4.52 14.97 -15.40
C PRO A 32 -5.92 14.35 -15.48
N ASP A 33 -6.34 13.90 -16.65
CA ASP A 33 -7.69 13.37 -16.93
C ASP A 33 -7.79 11.85 -16.68
N TRP A 34 -6.72 11.23 -16.18
CA TRP A 34 -6.68 9.80 -15.83
C TRP A 34 -7.90 9.31 -15.04
N PRO A 35 -8.41 10.01 -14.00
CA PRO A 35 -9.59 9.55 -13.26
C PRO A 35 -10.81 9.39 -14.16
N ALA A 36 -11.05 10.37 -15.04
CA ALA A 36 -12.17 10.36 -15.98
C ALA A 36 -11.98 9.31 -17.08
N HIS A 37 -10.77 9.16 -17.61
CA HIS A 37 -10.43 8.14 -18.60
C HIS A 37 -10.61 6.73 -18.05
N LEU A 38 -10.09 6.45 -16.84
CA LEU A 38 -10.23 5.15 -16.21
C LEU A 38 -11.70 4.86 -15.92
N ALA A 39 -12.44 5.79 -15.29
CA ALA A 39 -13.86 5.59 -15.02
C ALA A 39 -14.67 5.34 -16.30
N ALA A 40 -14.39 6.07 -17.38
CA ALA A 40 -15.06 5.89 -18.67
C ALA A 40 -14.77 4.53 -19.31
N SER A 41 -13.60 3.95 -19.05
CA SER A 41 -13.25 2.61 -19.53
C SER A 41 -13.90 1.46 -18.75
N LEU A 42 -14.35 1.72 -17.51
CA LEU A 42 -14.89 0.70 -16.61
C LEU A 42 -16.41 0.76 -16.43
N VAL A 43 -17.03 1.91 -16.68
CA VAL A 43 -18.43 2.18 -16.33
C VAL A 43 -19.18 2.79 -17.51
N ASP A 44 -20.23 2.12 -17.98
CA ASP A 44 -21.10 2.62 -19.05
C ASP A 44 -22.10 3.67 -18.56
N ASP A 45 -22.64 3.50 -17.34
CA ASP A 45 -23.60 4.43 -16.75
C ASP A 45 -22.95 5.79 -16.44
N GLN A 46 -23.55 6.86 -16.95
CA GLN A 46 -23.00 8.21 -16.84
C GLN A 46 -22.89 8.68 -15.38
N GLY A 47 -23.86 8.34 -14.52
CA GLY A 47 -23.88 8.76 -13.13
C GLY A 47 -22.82 8.04 -12.30
N MET A 48 -22.71 6.73 -12.44
CA MET A 48 -21.70 5.92 -11.74
C MET A 48 -20.29 6.20 -12.26
N ARG A 49 -20.13 6.48 -13.56
CA ARG A 49 -18.88 6.94 -14.14
C ARG A 49 -18.39 8.24 -13.52
N ALA A 50 -19.28 9.25 -13.42
CA ALA A 50 -18.93 10.53 -12.82
C ALA A 50 -18.53 10.35 -11.34
N LYS A 51 -19.30 9.56 -10.60
CA LYS A 51 -19.02 9.24 -9.19
C LYS A 51 -17.64 8.58 -9.01
N LEU A 52 -17.31 7.58 -9.82
CA LEU A 52 -16.00 6.92 -9.77
C LEU A 52 -14.87 7.88 -10.15
N ALA A 53 -15.05 8.71 -11.17
CA ALA A 53 -14.06 9.69 -11.58
C ALA A 53 -13.74 10.69 -10.46
N ASP A 54 -14.76 11.20 -9.76
CA ASP A 54 -14.60 12.11 -8.63
C ASP A 54 -13.86 11.45 -7.47
N GLU A 55 -14.21 10.20 -7.14
CA GLU A 55 -13.55 9.43 -6.09
C GLU A 55 -12.07 9.17 -6.40
N LEU A 56 -11.77 8.75 -7.64
CA LEU A 56 -10.40 8.54 -8.11
C LEU A 56 -9.58 9.83 -8.13
N ALA A 57 -10.19 10.95 -8.51
CA ALA A 57 -9.54 12.26 -8.49
C ALA A 57 -9.19 12.68 -7.06
N PHE A 58 -10.11 12.49 -6.12
CA PHE A 58 -9.90 12.77 -4.70
C PHE A 58 -8.80 11.89 -4.09
N ALA A 59 -8.85 10.57 -4.31
CA ALA A 59 -7.82 9.66 -3.81
C ALA A 59 -6.43 10.03 -4.34
N ARG A 60 -6.33 10.33 -5.65
CA ARG A 60 -5.08 10.73 -6.29
C ARG A 60 -4.53 12.05 -5.76
N SER A 61 -5.37 13.03 -5.47
CA SER A 61 -4.91 14.30 -4.90
C SER A 61 -4.32 14.10 -3.50
N ARG A 62 -4.96 13.27 -2.66
CA ARG A 62 -4.47 12.95 -1.31
C ARG A 62 -3.11 12.26 -1.33
N PHE A 63 -2.89 11.30 -2.23
CA PHE A 63 -1.58 10.67 -2.35
C PHE A 63 -0.51 11.63 -2.89
N ARG A 64 -0.85 12.51 -3.83
CA ARG A 64 0.09 13.54 -4.33
C ARG A 64 0.51 14.53 -3.24
N GLU A 65 -0.39 14.87 -2.32
CA GLU A 65 -0.10 15.75 -1.18
C GLU A 65 0.98 15.20 -0.23
N MET A 66 1.20 13.87 -0.22
CA MET A 66 2.28 13.25 0.56
C MET A 66 3.68 13.58 0.04
N ARG A 67 3.81 14.08 -1.21
CA ARG A 67 5.06 14.55 -1.84
C ARG A 67 6.24 13.57 -1.74
N ASN A 68 5.95 12.27 -1.75
CA ASN A 68 6.98 11.24 -1.78
C ASN A 68 7.21 10.77 -3.24
N PRO A 69 8.34 11.14 -3.88
CA PRO A 69 8.59 10.77 -5.28
C PRO A 69 8.89 9.27 -5.47
N ALA A 70 9.27 8.57 -4.40
CA ALA A 70 9.49 7.12 -4.42
C ALA A 70 8.20 6.33 -4.15
N MET A 71 7.07 7.02 -4.08
CA MET A 71 5.77 6.42 -3.83
C MET A 71 5.05 6.10 -5.14
N THR A 72 4.54 4.89 -5.24
CA THR A 72 3.57 4.51 -6.27
C THR A 72 2.27 4.07 -5.59
N ALA A 73 1.17 4.06 -6.35
CA ALA A 73 -0.10 3.62 -5.82
C ALA A 73 -0.91 2.84 -6.86
N ALA A 74 -1.84 2.03 -6.37
CA ALA A 74 -2.86 1.37 -7.16
C ALA A 74 -4.20 1.44 -6.42
N VAL A 75 -5.28 1.37 -7.17
CA VAL A 75 -6.65 1.28 -6.63
C VAL A 75 -7.28 -0.02 -7.07
N TRP A 76 -7.99 -0.64 -6.15
CA TRP A 76 -8.78 -1.82 -6.44
C TRP A 76 -10.23 -1.42 -6.70
N ILE A 77 -10.76 -1.76 -7.86
CA ILE A 77 -12.13 -1.42 -8.26
C ILE A 77 -12.86 -2.73 -8.59
N PRO A 78 -13.31 -3.49 -7.58
CA PRO A 78 -13.91 -4.79 -7.80
C PRO A 78 -15.25 -4.70 -8.51
N TYR A 79 -16.05 -3.68 -8.23
CA TYR A 79 -17.40 -3.52 -8.76
C TYR A 79 -17.54 -2.10 -9.35
N PRO A 80 -16.98 -1.83 -10.53
CA PRO A 80 -16.99 -0.48 -11.09
C PRO A 80 -18.41 0.10 -11.24
N GLU A 81 -19.42 -0.75 -11.40
CA GLU A 81 -20.83 -0.39 -11.53
C GLU A 81 -21.44 0.33 -10.31
N ILE A 82 -20.84 0.23 -9.11
CA ILE A 82 -21.31 1.00 -7.94
C ILE A 82 -20.65 2.39 -7.86
N GLY A 83 -19.74 2.67 -8.79
CA GLY A 83 -19.00 3.91 -8.90
C GLY A 83 -18.08 4.19 -7.72
N ARG A 84 -17.41 3.16 -7.18
CA ARG A 84 -16.47 3.25 -6.04
C ARG A 84 -15.25 2.36 -6.20
N ALA A 85 -14.12 2.79 -5.63
CA ALA A 85 -12.96 1.94 -5.37
C ALA A 85 -13.16 1.21 -4.04
N GLY A 86 -12.78 -0.07 -4.00
CA GLY A 86 -12.86 -0.88 -2.79
C GLY A 86 -11.66 -0.67 -1.86
N ALA A 87 -10.50 -0.33 -2.42
CA ALA A 87 -9.28 -0.10 -1.66
C ALA A 87 -8.28 0.75 -2.42
N ALA A 88 -7.36 1.34 -1.66
CA ALA A 88 -6.13 1.90 -2.20
C ALA A 88 -4.92 1.16 -1.61
N LEU A 89 -3.89 1.01 -2.42
CA LEU A 89 -2.61 0.45 -2.03
C LEU A 89 -1.50 1.40 -2.42
N VAL A 90 -0.60 1.63 -1.48
CA VAL A 90 0.58 2.47 -1.64
C VAL A 90 1.83 1.61 -1.48
N PHE A 91 2.82 1.93 -2.30
CA PHE A 91 4.14 1.30 -2.30
C PHE A 91 5.22 2.36 -2.11
N SER A 92 6.24 2.08 -1.30
CA SER A 92 7.39 2.97 -1.17
C SER A 92 8.67 2.21 -0.82
N LEU A 93 9.82 2.79 -1.19
CA LEU A 93 11.12 2.31 -0.74
C LEU A 93 11.51 2.99 0.56
N ALA A 94 12.10 2.23 1.48
CA ALA A 94 12.69 2.74 2.71
C ALA A 94 14.05 2.08 2.98
N PRO A 95 15.06 2.79 3.52
CA PRO A 95 16.31 2.17 3.95
C PRO A 95 16.09 1.08 5.00
N VAL A 96 16.76 -0.06 4.85
CA VAL A 96 16.70 -1.17 5.82
C VAL A 96 17.10 -0.70 7.22
N GLU A 97 18.05 0.24 7.31
CA GLU A 97 18.53 0.78 8.58
C GLU A 97 17.47 1.58 9.35
N LEU A 98 16.47 2.14 8.66
CA LEU A 98 15.35 2.85 9.28
C LEU A 98 14.20 1.91 9.67
N VAL A 99 14.00 0.84 8.90
CA VAL A 99 12.90 -0.10 9.14
C VAL A 99 13.28 -1.21 10.13
N GLY A 100 14.56 -1.57 10.21
CA GLY A 100 15.06 -2.67 11.04
C GLY A 100 15.01 -4.02 10.33
N THR A 101 15.43 -5.08 11.03
CA THR A 101 15.35 -6.47 10.54
C THR A 101 13.91 -6.98 10.49
N PRO A 102 13.62 -8.09 9.77
CA PRO A 102 12.30 -8.72 9.80
C PRO A 102 11.75 -8.95 11.21
N ASP A 103 12.59 -9.47 12.12
CA ASP A 103 12.21 -9.73 13.52
C ASP A 103 11.89 -8.42 14.28
N GLN A 104 12.71 -7.38 14.10
CA GLN A 104 12.49 -6.08 14.74
C GLN A 104 11.22 -5.41 14.22
N TYR A 105 10.93 -5.53 12.93
CA TYR A 105 9.72 -4.98 12.33
C TYR A 105 8.47 -5.74 12.77
N GLU A 106 8.51 -7.08 12.83
CA GLU A 106 7.43 -7.88 13.39
C GLU A 106 7.13 -7.51 14.85
N GLU A 107 8.17 -7.37 15.69
CA GLU A 107 8.03 -6.93 17.08
C GLU A 107 7.42 -5.52 17.17
N ALA A 108 7.86 -4.59 16.31
CA ALA A 108 7.31 -3.24 16.25
C ALA A 108 5.83 -3.23 15.81
N LEU A 109 5.44 -4.08 14.86
CA LEU A 109 4.04 -4.22 14.44
C LEU A 109 3.16 -4.82 15.54
N ALA A 110 3.67 -5.80 16.30
CA ALA A 110 2.94 -6.44 17.40
C ALA A 110 2.83 -5.56 18.66
N ALA A 111 3.66 -4.52 18.76
CA ALA A 111 3.66 -3.63 19.91
C ALA A 111 2.31 -2.89 20.05
N PRO A 112 1.72 -2.82 21.26
CA PRO A 112 0.50 -2.05 21.47
C PRO A 112 0.71 -0.60 21.07
N VAL A 113 -0.09 -0.11 20.12
CA VAL A 113 -0.08 1.31 19.74
C VAL A 113 -0.77 2.10 20.85
N VAL A 114 0.03 2.68 21.74
CA VAL A 114 -0.46 3.59 22.78
C VAL A 114 -0.01 5.00 22.42
N GLU A 115 -0.80 5.67 21.58
CA GLU A 115 -0.66 7.10 21.33
C GLU A 115 -1.88 7.84 21.89
N PRO A 116 -1.81 8.33 23.15
CA PRO A 116 -2.95 8.88 23.89
C PRO A 116 -3.70 10.02 23.18
N ASP A 117 -3.07 10.68 22.21
CA ASP A 117 -3.59 11.88 21.54
C ASP A 117 -3.69 11.72 20.01
N SER A 118 -3.51 10.51 19.48
CA SER A 118 -3.57 10.27 18.02
C SER A 118 -4.98 10.36 17.43
N GLY A 119 -6.01 10.28 18.27
CA GLY A 119 -7.40 10.08 17.83
C GLY A 119 -7.63 8.71 17.18
N GLN A 120 -6.65 7.80 17.24
CA GLN A 120 -6.72 6.46 16.68
C GLN A 120 -6.74 5.40 17.77
N SER A 121 -7.47 4.30 17.53
CA SER A 121 -7.48 3.14 18.41
C SER A 121 -7.38 1.87 17.58
N TYR A 122 -6.40 1.03 17.90
CA TYR A 122 -6.16 -0.25 17.23
C TYR A 122 -6.90 -1.35 18.00
N PHE A 123 -7.88 -1.99 17.39
CA PHE A 123 -8.74 -3.00 18.02
C PHE A 123 -8.23 -4.41 17.83
N ALA A 124 -7.65 -4.66 16.65
CA ALA A 124 -7.06 -5.95 16.30
C ALA A 124 -5.79 -5.67 15.51
N VAL A 125 -4.70 -6.34 15.92
CA VAL A 125 -3.44 -6.38 15.19
C VAL A 125 -3.06 -7.85 15.08
N GLN A 126 -2.97 -8.34 13.84
CA GLN A 126 -2.55 -9.70 13.54
C GLN A 126 -1.32 -9.62 12.66
N THR A 127 -0.16 -10.00 13.20
CA THR A 127 1.07 -10.07 12.42
C THR A 127 1.18 -11.41 11.70
N TRP A 128 1.86 -11.41 10.56
CA TRP A 128 2.24 -12.64 9.86
C TRP A 128 3.59 -12.48 9.18
N ARG A 129 4.17 -13.64 8.85
CA ARG A 129 5.38 -13.77 8.03
C ARG A 129 5.17 -14.79 6.94
N SER A 130 5.79 -14.53 5.80
CA SER A 130 5.77 -15.44 4.67
C SER A 130 7.04 -15.24 3.84
N ALA A 131 7.35 -16.20 2.97
CA ALA A 131 8.38 -16.04 1.95
C ALA A 131 7.69 -15.79 0.60
N VAL A 132 8.17 -14.79 -0.13
CA VAL A 132 7.79 -14.52 -1.53
C VAL A 132 9.05 -14.56 -2.39
N ASP A 133 8.89 -14.63 -3.70
CA ASP A 133 10.03 -14.70 -4.64
C ASP A 133 10.98 -13.49 -4.48
N ALA A 134 10.42 -12.33 -4.14
CA ALA A 134 11.18 -11.11 -3.91
C ALA A 134 11.87 -11.03 -2.54
N GLY A 135 11.68 -11.97 -1.64
CA GLY A 135 12.32 -11.99 -0.31
C GLY A 135 11.38 -12.34 0.83
N GLU A 136 11.82 -12.09 2.05
CA GLU A 136 11.00 -12.29 3.24
C GLU A 136 9.94 -11.19 3.35
N LEU A 137 8.70 -11.58 3.61
CA LEU A 137 7.55 -10.72 3.81
C LEU A 137 7.15 -10.74 5.28
N VAL A 138 7.03 -9.55 5.88
CA VAL A 138 6.49 -9.35 7.23
C VAL A 138 5.36 -8.33 7.13
N GLY A 139 4.21 -8.61 7.74
CA GLY A 139 3.08 -7.67 7.71
C GLY A 139 2.17 -7.76 8.91
N SER A 140 1.25 -6.80 9.00
CA SER A 140 0.13 -6.83 9.94
C SER A 140 -1.17 -6.40 9.31
N HIS A 141 -2.24 -7.03 9.80
CA HIS A 141 -3.63 -6.68 9.52
C HIS A 141 -4.15 -5.95 10.73
N ASN A 142 -4.73 -4.77 10.49
CA ASN A 142 -5.09 -3.82 11.51
C ASN A 142 -6.55 -3.41 11.32
N LEU A 143 -7.31 -3.43 12.42
CA LEU A 143 -8.59 -2.75 12.51
C LEU A 143 -8.43 -1.50 13.36
N ILE A 144 -8.58 -0.33 12.74
CA ILE A 144 -8.30 0.98 13.33
C ILE A 144 -9.61 1.76 13.41
N ALA A 145 -9.92 2.36 14.57
CA ALA A 145 -10.95 3.40 14.63
C ALA A 145 -10.31 4.78 14.66
N HIS A 146 -10.86 5.69 13.87
CA HIS A 146 -10.55 7.11 13.85
C HIS A 146 -11.67 7.87 14.54
N ALA A 147 -11.36 8.58 15.62
CA ALA A 147 -12.33 9.39 16.33
C ALA A 147 -12.84 10.54 15.45
N LEU A 148 -14.16 10.73 15.41
CA LEU A 148 -14.79 11.83 14.70
C LEU A 148 -15.08 13.00 15.66
N PRO A 149 -15.08 14.26 15.16
CA PRO A 149 -15.34 15.44 16.00
C PRO A 149 -16.71 15.45 16.70
N ASP A 150 -17.67 14.69 16.20
CA ASP A 150 -19.03 14.57 16.75
C ASP A 150 -19.17 13.50 17.83
N GLY A 151 -18.08 12.81 18.19
CA GLY A 151 -18.05 11.75 19.19
C GLY A 151 -18.29 10.35 18.62
N GLY A 152 -18.42 10.19 17.31
CA GLY A 152 -18.41 8.91 16.61
C GLY A 152 -17.01 8.38 16.33
N ALA A 153 -16.95 7.27 15.60
CA ALA A 153 -15.70 6.74 15.07
C ALA A 153 -15.90 6.13 13.68
N GLU A 154 -14.94 6.34 12.80
CA GLU A 154 -14.85 5.69 11.50
C GLU A 154 -13.89 4.51 11.58
N LEU A 155 -14.30 3.34 11.09
CA LEU A 155 -13.49 2.13 11.12
C LEU A 155 -12.75 1.96 9.80
N GLU A 156 -11.45 1.72 9.90
CA GLU A 156 -10.57 1.40 8.78
C GLU A 156 -10.01 -0.02 8.96
N GLU A 157 -10.07 -0.80 7.88
CA GLU A 157 -9.31 -2.04 7.74
C GLU A 157 -8.03 -1.75 6.94
N ARG A 158 -6.87 -2.02 7.54
CA ARG A 158 -5.56 -1.69 6.96
C ARG A 158 -4.61 -2.87 7.03
N VAL A 159 -3.97 -3.16 5.91
CA VAL A 159 -2.79 -4.02 5.85
C VAL A 159 -1.55 -3.17 5.66
N VAL A 160 -0.54 -3.40 6.51
CA VAL A 160 0.82 -2.90 6.28
C VAL A 160 1.76 -4.08 6.12
N ALA A 161 2.69 -4.00 5.17
CA ALA A 161 3.64 -5.07 4.96
C ALA A 161 4.97 -4.55 4.42
N VAL A 162 6.03 -5.33 4.61
CA VAL A 162 7.38 -5.03 4.15
C VAL A 162 7.97 -6.29 3.54
N VAL A 163 8.51 -6.16 2.32
CA VAL A 163 9.37 -7.17 1.71
C VAL A 163 10.83 -6.77 1.90
N TYR A 164 11.65 -7.74 2.26
CA TYR A 164 13.10 -7.65 2.44
C TYR A 164 13.83 -8.38 1.32
N PRO A 165 14.13 -7.72 0.19
CA PRO A 165 14.88 -8.34 -0.88
C PRO A 165 16.31 -8.70 -0.43
N PRO A 166 16.80 -9.90 -0.81
CA PRO A 166 18.15 -10.30 -0.46
C PRO A 166 19.18 -9.33 -1.05
N ASP A 167 20.21 -9.03 -0.28
CA ASP A 167 21.31 -8.11 -0.63
C ASP A 167 20.92 -6.64 -0.87
N ALA A 168 19.67 -6.25 -0.67
CA ALA A 168 19.22 -4.87 -0.88
C ALA A 168 19.55 -3.95 0.32
N ALA A 169 19.81 -2.67 0.03
CA ALA A 169 19.94 -1.60 1.01
C ALA A 169 18.57 -1.01 1.43
N GLN A 170 17.56 -1.22 0.60
CA GLN A 170 16.18 -0.78 0.84
C GLN A 170 15.25 -1.98 1.04
N VAL A 171 14.16 -1.73 1.74
CA VAL A 171 12.96 -2.57 1.76
C VAL A 171 11.88 -1.96 0.87
N VAL A 172 10.92 -2.79 0.45
CA VAL A 172 9.70 -2.32 -0.20
C VAL A 172 8.56 -2.38 0.81
N GLN A 173 7.96 -1.23 1.11
CA GLN A 173 6.85 -1.09 2.04
C GLN A 173 5.52 -1.00 1.28
N PHE A 174 4.49 -1.59 1.88
CA PHE A 174 3.14 -1.71 1.37
C PHE A 174 2.16 -1.21 2.42
N VAL A 175 1.22 -0.35 2.02
CA VAL A 175 0.08 0.04 2.85
C VAL A 175 -1.18 -0.04 2.03
N ALA A 176 -2.05 -0.99 2.35
CA ALA A 176 -3.38 -1.10 1.78
C ALA A 176 -4.42 -0.67 2.80
N SER A 177 -5.37 0.16 2.38
CA SER A 177 -6.51 0.58 3.20
C SER A 177 -7.80 0.32 2.42
N ALA A 178 -8.76 -0.37 3.05
CA ALA A 178 -10.08 -0.60 2.49
C ALA A 178 -10.95 0.66 2.62
N GLU A 179 -11.86 0.88 1.67
CA GLU A 179 -12.84 1.97 1.73
C GLU A 179 -13.92 1.73 2.79
N ASN A 180 -14.24 0.46 3.06
CA ASN A 180 -15.18 0.04 4.09
C ASN A 180 -14.84 -1.36 4.60
N LEU A 181 -15.34 -1.68 5.80
CA LEU A 181 -15.23 -3.03 6.35
C LEU A 181 -15.99 -4.05 5.50
N GLY A 182 -15.39 -5.22 5.29
CA GLY A 182 -16.01 -6.33 4.57
C GLY A 182 -15.96 -6.22 3.04
N VAL A 183 -15.23 -5.22 2.51
CA VAL A 183 -14.92 -5.14 1.08
C VAL A 183 -14.02 -6.30 0.63
N PHE A 184 -13.13 -6.76 1.51
CA PHE A 184 -12.36 -7.98 1.34
C PHE A 184 -12.98 -9.14 2.11
N THR A 185 -12.82 -10.37 1.58
CA THR A 185 -13.09 -11.58 2.37
C THR A 185 -11.93 -11.84 3.34
N ASP A 186 -10.70 -11.65 2.88
CA ASP A 186 -9.47 -11.69 3.66
C ASP A 186 -8.46 -10.72 3.05
N MET A 187 -8.42 -9.50 3.59
CA MET A 187 -7.56 -8.43 3.06
C MET A 187 -6.07 -8.79 3.15
N ALA A 188 -5.65 -9.48 4.22
CA ALA A 188 -4.26 -9.86 4.41
C ALA A 188 -3.81 -10.87 3.34
N SER A 189 -4.63 -11.89 3.09
CA SER A 189 -4.36 -12.87 2.04
C SER A 189 -4.33 -12.24 0.64
N ASP A 190 -5.29 -11.36 0.32
CA ASP A 190 -5.37 -10.72 -0.98
C ASP A 190 -4.19 -9.76 -1.23
N VAL A 191 -3.80 -8.98 -0.21
CA VAL A 191 -2.61 -8.13 -0.30
C VAL A 191 -1.34 -8.96 -0.35
N GLN A 192 -1.22 -10.05 0.42
CA GLN A 192 -0.07 -10.96 0.31
C GLN A 192 0.05 -11.55 -1.10
N ALA A 193 -1.07 -11.96 -1.72
CA ALA A 193 -1.05 -12.49 -3.08
C ALA A 193 -0.57 -11.45 -4.09
N LEU A 194 -0.94 -10.18 -3.91
CA LEU A 194 -0.43 -9.08 -4.72
C LEU A 194 1.06 -8.83 -4.48
N VAL A 195 1.50 -8.74 -3.22
CA VAL A 195 2.92 -8.57 -2.84
C VAL A 195 3.78 -9.71 -3.36
N ALA A 196 3.25 -10.93 -3.44
CA ALA A 196 3.96 -12.08 -4.00
C ALA A 196 4.31 -11.92 -5.49
N THR A 197 3.68 -11.00 -6.21
CA THR A 197 4.01 -10.67 -7.61
C THR A 197 5.11 -9.60 -7.75
N LEU A 198 5.66 -9.12 -6.64
CA LEU A 198 6.73 -8.14 -6.63
C LEU A 198 7.97 -8.68 -7.36
N THR A 199 8.53 -7.86 -8.24
CA THR A 199 9.85 -8.07 -8.83
C THR A 199 10.72 -6.86 -8.53
N VAL A 200 11.96 -7.11 -8.14
CA VAL A 200 12.92 -6.08 -7.73
C VAL A 200 14.18 -6.18 -8.58
N THR A 201 14.65 -5.03 -9.09
CA THR A 201 15.91 -4.92 -9.81
C THR A 201 16.94 -4.21 -8.94
N LEU A 202 18.07 -4.88 -8.73
CA LEU A 202 19.17 -4.38 -7.92
C LEU A 202 20.33 -3.90 -8.81
N ALA A 203 20.93 -2.78 -8.45
CA ALA A 203 22.19 -2.32 -9.04
C ALA A 203 23.22 -2.05 -7.94
N ASP A 204 24.50 -2.11 -8.31
CA ASP A 204 25.57 -1.72 -7.41
C ASP A 204 25.36 -0.26 -6.98
N ARG A 205 25.52 -0.03 -5.67
CA ARG A 205 25.41 1.31 -5.09
C ARG A 205 26.48 2.19 -5.72
N VAL A 206 26.05 3.22 -6.43
CA VAL A 206 26.96 4.25 -6.95
C VAL A 206 27.20 5.20 -5.79
N ASP A 207 28.37 5.12 -5.16
CA ASP A 207 28.80 6.11 -4.18
C ASP A 207 28.84 7.48 -4.87
N ALA A 208 27.95 8.38 -4.44
CA ALA A 208 27.88 9.78 -4.89
C ALA A 208 28.73 10.69 -4.00
#